data_AF-A0A0Q5CZA9-F1
#
_entry.id   AF-A0A0Q5CZA9-F1
#
_cell.length_a   1.000
_cell.length_b   1.000
_cell.length_c   1.000
_cell.angle_alpha   90.00
_cell.angle_beta   90.00
_cell.angle_gamma   90.00
#
_symmetry.space_group_name_H-M   'P 1'
#
loop_
_entity.id
_entity.type
_entity.pdbx_description
1 polymer ?
#
loop_
_entity_poly.entity_id
_entity_poly.type
_entity_poly.pdbx_seq_one_letter_code
_entity_poly.pdbx_strand_id
1 'polypeptide(L)' 'MAAAGGKAQRFEPFPWDAAMHAGLCLLRLPAPQFWALTPRELFAATGGLVKRATSIERAGLETLMRAFPDGA' A
#
# COMPACT_ATOMS: atom_id res chain seq x y z
N MET A 1 41.10 9.07 -5.39
CA MET A 1 39.94 9.46 -6.23
C MET A 1 39.03 8.26 -6.41
N ALA A 2 38.13 7.99 -5.46
CA ALA A 2 37.16 6.90 -5.58
C ALA A 2 35.88 7.44 -6.24
N ALA A 3 35.53 6.89 -7.41
CA ALA A 3 34.31 7.24 -8.11
C ALA A 3 33.09 6.73 -7.32
N ALA A 4 32.15 7.63 -7.03
CA ALA A 4 30.88 7.27 -6.41
C ALA A 4 30.13 6.29 -7.34
N GLY A 5 30.06 5.03 -6.93
CA GLY A 5 29.21 4.03 -7.57
C GLY A 5 27.75 4.44 -7.40
N GLY A 6 27.22 5.18 -8.36
CA GLY A 6 25.78 5.43 -8.46
C GLY A 6 25.10 4.08 -8.52
N LYS A 7 24.27 3.76 -7.51
CA LYS A 7 23.42 2.57 -7.54
C LYS A 7 22.59 2.66 -8.80
N ALA A 8 22.86 1.78 -9.77
CA ALA A 8 22.01 1.64 -10.95
C ALA A 8 20.57 1.48 -10.47
N GLN A 9 19.72 2.42 -10.84
CA GLN A 9 18.31 2.38 -10.48
C GLN A 9 17.73 1.13 -11.14
N ARG A 10 17.38 0.14 -10.33
CA ARG A 10 16.80 -1.11 -10.83
C ARG A 10 15.38 -0.74 -11.27
N PHE A 11 15.14 -0.68 -12.57
CA PHE A 11 13.79 -0.51 -13.09
C PHE A 11 13.08 -1.85 -12.92
N GLU A 12 12.29 -1.97 -11.86
CA GLU A 12 11.38 -3.09 -11.73
C GLU A 12 10.21 -2.89 -12.71
N PRO A 13 9.80 -3.94 -13.45
CA PRO A 13 8.65 -3.85 -14.33
C PRO A 13 7.39 -3.53 -13.53
N PHE A 14 6.45 -2.82 -14.16
CA PHE A 14 5.18 -2.49 -13.52
C PHE A 14 4.44 -3.77 -13.09
N PRO A 15 3.92 -3.85 -11.84
CA PRO A 15 3.34 -5.08 -11.29
C PRO A 15 1.89 -5.29 -11.78
N TRP A 16 1.75 -5.76 -13.03
CA TRP A 16 0.44 -5.96 -13.67
C TRP A 16 -0.50 -6.91 -12.91
N ASP A 17 0.02 -8.00 -12.34
CA ASP A 17 -0.80 -8.98 -11.62
C ASP A 17 -1.48 -8.35 -10.40
N ALA A 18 -0.72 -7.57 -9.62
CA ALA A 18 -1.25 -6.87 -8.45
C ALA A 18 -2.26 -5.79 -8.85
N ALA A 19 -1.97 -5.04 -9.92
CA ALA A 19 -2.86 -3.99 -10.43
C ALA A 19 -4.20 -4.57 -10.92
N MET A 20 -4.17 -5.65 -11.71
CA MET A 20 -5.38 -6.30 -12.21
C MET A 20 -6.17 -6.97 -11.10
N HIS A 21 -5.50 -7.63 -10.14
CA HIS A 21 -6.17 -8.20 -8.98
C HIS A 21 -6.88 -7.13 -8.14
N ALA A 22 -6.20 -6.00 -7.87
CA ALA A 22 -6.81 -4.91 -7.13
C ALA A 22 -7.99 -4.28 -7.88
N GLY A 23 -7.83 -3.97 -9.17
CA GLY A 23 -8.86 -3.32 -9.98
C GLY A 23 -10.07 -4.21 -10.29
N LEU A 24 -9.83 -5.41 -10.83
CA LEU A 24 -10.89 -6.29 -11.34
C LEU A 24 -11.48 -7.20 -10.26
N CYS A 25 -10.69 -7.62 -9.25
CA CYS A 25 -11.17 -8.54 -8.22
C CYS A 25 -11.57 -7.84 -6.91
N LEU A 26 -10.70 -7.00 -6.35
CA LEU A 26 -10.94 -6.37 -5.05
C LEU A 26 -11.93 -5.19 -5.15
N LEU A 27 -11.66 -4.25 -6.06
CA LEU A 27 -12.51 -3.08 -6.31
C LEU A 27 -13.71 -3.41 -7.22
N ARG A 28 -13.68 -4.56 -7.89
CA ARG A 28 -14.73 -5.05 -8.81
C ARG A 28 -15.11 -4.04 -9.88
N LEU A 29 -14.13 -3.31 -10.39
CA LEU A 29 -14.35 -2.36 -11.49
C LEU A 29 -14.75 -3.12 -12.75
N PRO A 30 -15.78 -2.67 -13.49
CA PRO A 30 -16.00 -3.07 -14.87
C PRO A 30 -14.71 -2.93 -15.68
N ALA A 31 -14.36 -3.95 -16.47
CA ALA A 31 -13.11 -3.95 -17.24
C ALA A 31 -12.88 -2.68 -18.08
N PRO A 32 -13.88 -2.10 -18.77
CA PRO A 32 -13.69 -0.85 -19.51
C PRO A 32 -13.30 0.34 -18.62
N GLN A 33 -13.83 0.41 -17.39
CA GLN A 33 -13.49 1.48 -16.45
C GLN A 33 -12.06 1.29 -15.92
N PHE A 34 -11.65 0.07 -15.60
CA PHE A 34 -10.29 -0.23 -15.18
C PHE A 34 -9.25 0.19 -16.23
N TRP A 35 -9.49 -0.14 -17.51
CA TRP A 35 -8.56 0.21 -18.59
C TRP A 35 -8.58 1.70 -18.97
N ALA A 36 -9.62 2.44 -18.58
CA ALA A 36 -9.69 3.89 -18.76
C ALA A 36 -8.97 4.66 -17.63
N LEU A 37 -8.66 4.00 -16.50
CA LEU A 37 -7.98 4.66 -15.38
C LEU A 37 -6.55 5.06 -15.73
N THR A 38 -6.19 6.28 -15.35
CA THR A 38 -4.78 6.70 -15.33
C THR A 38 -4.03 6.02 -14.17
N PRO A 39 -2.69 5.89 -14.24
CA PRO A 39 -1.90 5.35 -13.13
C PRO A 39 -2.10 6.11 -11.81
N ARG A 40 -2.32 7.42 -11.87
CA ARG A 40 -2.59 8.24 -10.68
C ARG A 40 -3.94 7.93 -10.05
N GLU A 41 -4.97 7.68 -10.86
CA GLU A 41 -6.28 7.28 -10.38
C GLU A 41 -6.26 5.85 -9.85
N LEU A 42 -5.51 4.93 -10.47
CA LEU A 42 -5.29 3.59 -9.94
C LEU A 42 -4.58 3.62 -8.58
N PHE A 43 -3.55 4.46 -8.44
CA PHE A 43 -2.88 4.67 -7.15
C PHE A 43 -3.84 5.20 -6.08
N ALA A 44 -4.73 6.13 -6.44
CA ALA A 44 -5.75 6.64 -5.54
C ALA A 44 -6.78 5.56 -5.16
N ALA A 45 -7.31 4.84 -6.13
CA ALA A 45 -8.33 3.81 -5.95
C ALA A 45 -7.85 2.64 -5.10
N THR A 46 -6.54 2.33 -5.14
CA THR A 46 -5.90 1.30 -4.31
C THR A 46 -5.52 1.79 -2.91
N GLY A 47 -5.88 3.02 -2.53
CA GLY A 47 -5.62 3.57 -1.21
C GLY A 47 -4.25 4.22 -1.04
N GLY A 48 -3.50 4.43 -2.12
CA GLY A 48 -2.18 5.07 -2.09
C GLY A 48 -2.19 6.52 -1.59
N LEU A 49 -3.34 7.20 -1.61
CA LEU A 49 -3.51 8.53 -1.03
C LEU A 49 -3.74 8.52 0.48
N VAL A 50 -4.13 7.37 1.05
CA VAL A 50 -4.32 7.25 2.50
C VAL A 50 -2.92 7.24 3.11
N LYS A 51 -2.63 8.22 3.98
CA LYS A 51 -1.44 8.16 4.82
C LYS A 51 -1.53 6.87 5.61
N ARG A 52 -0.60 5.95 5.35
CA ARG A 52 -0.50 4.68 6.07
C ARG A 52 -0.51 5.02 7.56
N ALA A 53 -1.60 4.70 8.24
CA ALA A 53 -1.69 4.91 9.67
C ALA A 53 -0.49 4.20 10.28
N THR A 54 0.23 4.88 11.17
CA THR A 54 1.21 4.21 12.03
C THR A 54 0.43 3.12 12.74
N SER A 55 0.70 1.87 12.35
CA SER A 55 0.15 0.70 13.03
C SER A 55 0.42 0.87 14.51
N ILE A 56 -0.55 0.52 15.38
CA ILE A 56 -0.33 0.60 16.81
C ILE A 56 0.92 -0.22 17.14
N GLU A 57 1.94 0.43 17.69
CA GLU A 57 3.13 -0.28 18.07
C GLU A 57 2.79 -1.26 19.19
N ARG A 58 3.53 -2.36 19.27
CA ARG A 58 3.33 -3.36 20.33
C ARG A 58 3.27 -2.73 21.72
N ALA A 59 4.13 -1.75 21.99
CA ALA A 59 4.14 -1.00 23.24
C ALA A 59 2.83 -0.21 23.48
N GLY A 60 2.26 0.37 22.43
CA GLY A 60 0.95 1.04 22.49
C GLY A 60 -0.18 0.07 22.78
N LEU A 61 -0.16 -1.11 22.16
CA LEU A 61 -1.14 -2.17 22.43
C LEU A 61 -1.03 -2.68 23.87
N GLU A 62 0.19 -2.94 24.36
CA GLU A 62 0.42 -3.38 25.75
C GLU A 62 -0.04 -2.34 26.78
N THR A 63 0.13 -1.06 26.47
CA THR A 63 -0.36 0.05 27.32
C THR A 63 -1.89 0.02 27.41
N LEU A 64 -2.58 -0.21 26.28
CA LEU A 64 -4.04 -0.32 26.27
C LEU A 64 -4.54 -1.55 27.04
N MET A 65 -3.89 -2.71 26.88
CA MET A 65 -4.26 -3.93 27.61
C MET A 65 -4.13 -3.77 29.13
N ARG A 66 -3.13 -3.00 29.60
CA ARG A 66 -2.98 -2.69 31.03
C ARG A 66 -4.03 -1.69 31.52
N ALA A 67 -4.42 -0.74 30.67
CA ALA A 67 -5.40 0.29 31.02
C ALA A 67 -6.83 -0.25 31.06
N PHE A 68 -7.14 -1.25 30.22
CA PHE A 68 -8.46 -1.87 30.10
C PHE A 68 -8.35 -3.40 30.20
N PRO A 69 -8.19 -3.96 31.42
CA PRO A 69 -8.12 -5.40 31.59
C PRO A 69 -9.50 -6.05 31.43
N ASP A 70 -9.60 -7.01 30.51
CA ASP A 70 -10.80 -7.81 30.31
C ASP A 70 -10.90 -8.89 31.40
N GLY A 71 -11.47 -8.52 32.55
CA GLY A 71 -11.65 -9.39 33.70
C GLY A 71 -11.99 -8.62 34.97
N ALA A 72 -13.24 -8.17 35.07
CA ALA A 72 -13.89 -7.75 36.32
C ALA A 72 -15.16 -8.59 36.52
#